data_AF-A0A537ZSK9-F1
#
_entry.id   AF-A0A537ZSK9-F1
#
_cell.length_a   1.000
_cell.length_b   1.000
_cell.length_c   1.000
_cell.angle_alpha   90.00
_cell.angle_beta   90.00
_cell.angle_gamma   90.00
#
_symmetry.space_group_name_H-M   'P 1'
#
loop_
_entity.id
_entity.type
_entity.pdbx_description
1 polymer ?
#
loop_
_entity_poly.entity_id
_entity_poly.type
_entity_poly.pdbx_seq_one_letter_code
_entity_poly.pdbx_strand_id
1 'polypeptide(L)' 'MNLLSHWLARHVGDDELRAKLAAVDTAGLSDGGREAVEELRAELESGVGRGDLERVVRETLEALALGA' A
#
# COMPACT_ATOMS: atom_id res chain seq x y z
N MET A 1 -7.94 6.12 -10.30
CA MET A 1 -6.98 5.04 -10.62
C MET A 1 -6.02 4.92 -9.44
N ASN A 2 -5.90 3.75 -8.81
CA ASN A 2 -5.25 3.58 -7.51
C ASN A 2 -3.71 3.43 -7.65
N LEU A 3 -2.95 4.15 -6.80
CA LEU A 3 -1.47 4.11 -6.73
C LEU A 3 -0.92 2.69 -6.62
N LEU A 4 -1.54 1.86 -5.77
CA LEU A 4 -1.12 0.49 -5.52
C LEU A 4 -1.19 -0.37 -6.79
N SER A 5 -2.24 -0.18 -7.60
CA SER A 5 -2.40 -0.87 -8.87
C SER A 5 -1.34 -0.45 -9.90
N HIS A 6 -0.91 0.82 -9.89
CA HIS A 6 0.17 1.28 -10.77
C HIS A 6 1.53 0.72 -10.39
N TRP A 7 1.80 0.56 -9.08
CA TRP A 7 3.03 -0.07 -8.62
C TRP A 7 3.08 -1.56 -8.98
N LEU A 8 1.97 -2.29 -8.82
CA LEU A 8 1.86 -3.69 -9.28
C LEU A 8 2.07 -3.81 -10.80
N ALA A 9 1.58 -2.85 -11.58
CA ALA A 9 1.80 -2.77 -13.03
C ALA A 9 3.22 -2.31 -13.42
N ARG A 10 4.12 -2.08 -12.45
CA ARG A 10 5.50 -1.59 -12.65
C ARG A 10 5.58 -0.20 -13.30
N HIS A 11 4.50 0.58 -13.23
CA HIS A 11 4.51 1.98 -13.66
C HIS A 11 5.09 2.92 -12.60
N VAL A 12 5.16 2.45 -11.34
CA VAL A 12 5.64 3.19 -10.17
C VAL A 12 6.71 2.35 -9.47
N GLY A 13 7.81 3.00 -9.08
CA GLY A 13 8.91 2.39 -8.31
C GLY A 13 8.65 2.42 -6.81
N ASP A 14 9.51 1.74 -6.05
CA ASP A 14 9.37 1.60 -4.59
C ASP A 14 9.52 2.95 -3.86
N ASP A 15 10.46 3.81 -4.28
CA ASP A 15 10.62 5.17 -3.74
C ASP A 15 9.39 6.06 -3.97
N GLU A 16 8.82 6.01 -5.18
CA GLU A 16 7.64 6.81 -5.50
C GLU A 16 6.39 6.29 -4.75
N LEU A 17 6.25 4.96 -4.66
CA LEU A 17 5.22 4.34 -3.82
C LEU A 17 5.37 4.83 -2.38
N ARG A 18 6.56 4.75 -1.80
CA ARG A 18 6.85 5.21 -0.43
C ARG A 18 6.48 6.68 -0.23
N ALA A 19 6.95 7.57 -1.10
CA ALA A 19 6.70 9.00 -1.00
C ALA A 19 5.20 9.33 -1.07
N LYS A 20 4.49 8.71 -2.02
CA LYS A 20 3.05 8.94 -2.18
C LYS A 20 2.25 8.31 -1.04
N LEU A 21 2.61 7.10 -0.60
CA LEU A 21 1.93 6.41 0.49
C LEU A 21 2.10 7.15 1.82
N ALA A 22 3.26 7.78 2.06
CA ALA A 22 3.49 8.63 3.23
C ALA A 22 2.59 9.90 3.24
N ALA A 23 2.22 10.39 2.06
CA ALA A 23 1.34 11.56 1.91
C ALA A 23 -0.16 11.22 1.94
N VAL A 24 -0.53 9.93 1.94
CA VAL A 24 -1.94 9.51 2.02
C VAL A 24 -2.49 9.75 3.43
N ASP A 25 -3.60 10.46 3.51
CA ASP A 25 -4.39 10.55 4.73
C ASP A 25 -5.20 9.26 4.92
N THR A 26 -5.06 8.61 6.08
CA THR A 26 -5.76 7.37 6.44
C THR A 26 -6.89 7.61 7.44
N ALA A 27 -7.21 8.87 7.76
CA ALA A 27 -8.24 9.20 8.74
C ALA A 27 -9.65 8.82 8.24
N GLY A 28 -9.85 8.86 6.93
CA GLY A 28 -11.10 8.45 6.28
C GLY A 28 -11.23 6.95 5.95
N LEU A 29 -10.24 6.13 6.28
CA LEU A 29 -10.29 4.69 6.05
C LEU A 29 -10.95 3.96 7.22
N SER A 30 -11.67 2.88 6.90
CA SER A 30 -12.09 1.86 7.88
C SER A 30 -10.88 1.29 8.63
N ASP A 31 -11.06 0.80 9.86
CA ASP A 31 -9.95 0.30 10.70
C ASP A 31 -9.08 -0.74 9.97
N GLY A 32 -9.69 -1.70 9.26
CA GLY A 32 -8.94 -2.68 8.47
C GLY A 32 -8.19 -2.09 7.26
N GLY A 33 -8.74 -1.04 6.63
CA GLY A 33 -8.06 -0.32 5.56
C GLY A 33 -6.89 0.52 6.09
N ARG A 34 -7.03 1.11 7.29
CA ARG A 34 -5.96 1.83 7.96
C ARG A 34 -4.83 0.90 8.36
N GLU A 35 -5.15 -0.21 9.03
CA GLU A 35 -4.17 -1.22 9.45
C GLU A 35 -3.35 -1.73 8.26
N ALA A 36 -4.01 -2.07 7.15
CA ALA A 36 -3.33 -2.56 5.96
C ALA A 36 -2.40 -1.50 5.33
N VAL A 37 -2.80 -0.22 5.32
CA VAL A 37 -1.92 0.87 4.83
C VAL A 37 -0.73 1.09 5.76
N GLU A 38 -0.90 0.97 7.08
CA GLU A 38 0.19 1.08 8.04
C GLU A 38 1.17 -0.10 7.93
N GLU A 39 0.66 -1.32 7.73
CA GLU A 39 1.49 -2.50 7.46
C GLU A 39 2.30 -2.32 6.17
N LEU A 40 1.67 -1.87 5.08
CA LEU A 40 2.38 -1.60 3.83
C LEU A 40 3.48 -0.54 4.00
N ARG A 41 3.24 0.50 4.80
CA ARG A 41 4.27 1.49 5.12
C ARG A 41 5.45 0.84 5.85
N ALA A 42 5.17 0.04 6.87
CA ALA A 42 6.22 -0.64 7.64
C ALA A 42 7.06 -1.58 6.76
N GLU A 43 6.43 -2.33 5.86
CA GLU A 43 7.14 -3.26 4.97
C GLU A 43 7.99 -2.54 3.92
N LEU A 44 7.49 -1.42 3.38
CA LEU A 44 8.30 -0.52 2.55
C LEU A 44 9.51 -0.01 3.33
N GLU A 45 9.38 0.26 4.63
CA GLU A 45 10.48 0.74 5.47
C GLU A 45 11.51 -0.32 5.83
N SER A 46 11.05 -1.54 6.09
CA SER A 46 11.87 -2.71 6.40
C SER A 46 12.74 -3.13 5.21
N GLY A 47 12.35 -2.75 3.98
CA GLY A 47 13.08 -3.09 2.77
C GLY A 47 12.93 -4.56 2.40
N VAL A 48 11.73 -5.12 2.65
CA VAL A 48 11.42 -6.52 2.32
C VAL A 48 11.53 -6.79 0.82
N GLY A 49 11.70 -8.06 0.47
CA GLY A 49 11.77 -8.48 -0.92
C GLY A 49 10.51 -8.07 -1.69
N ARG A 50 10.67 -7.79 -2.99
CA ARG A 50 9.56 -7.32 -3.83
C ARG A 50 8.38 -8.29 -3.87
N GLY A 51 8.61 -9.59 -3.77
CA GLY A 51 7.55 -10.60 -3.73
C GLY A 51 6.65 -10.48 -2.50
N ASP A 52 7.24 -10.30 -1.32
CA ASP A 52 6.50 -10.06 -0.07
C ASP A 52 5.76 -8.72 -0.14
N LEU A 53 6.42 -7.69 -0.68
CA LEU A 53 5.80 -6.38 -0.86
C LEU A 53 4.59 -6.44 -1.82
N GLU A 54 4.68 -7.23 -2.91
CA GLU A 54 3.56 -7.47 -3.83
C GLU A 54 2.37 -8.15 -3.15
N ARG A 55 2.63 -9.02 -2.17
CA ARG A 55 1.59 -9.66 -1.37
C ARG A 55 0.86 -8.63 -0.52
N VAL A 56 1.60 -7.84 0.26
CA VAL A 56 1.03 -6.82 1.17
C VAL A 56 0.29 -5.74 0.39
N VAL A 57 0.78 -5.34 -0.78
CA VAL A 57 0.07 -4.40 -1.67
C VAL A 57 -1.28 -4.97 -2.14
N ARG A 58 -1.37 -6.28 -2.43
CA ARG A 58 -2.65 -6.93 -2.80
C ARG A 58 -3.60 -7.00 -1.61
N GLU A 59 -3.10 -7.41 -0.45
CA GLU A 59 -3.89 -7.46 0.79
C GLU A 59 -4.43 -6.07 1.16
N THR A 60 -3.62 -5.02 0.98
CA THR A 60 -4.04 -3.63 1.17
C THR A 60 -5.14 -3.24 0.18
N LEU A 61 -5.02 -3.60 -1.09
CA LEU A 61 -6.07 -3.35 -2.08
C LEU A 61 -7.39 -4.06 -1.72
N GLU A 62 -7.31 -5.30 -1.22
CA GLU A 62 -8.47 -6.06 -0.78
C GLU A 62 -9.13 -5.43 0.45
N ALA A 63 -8.36 -5.06 1.47
CA ALA A 63 -8.85 -4.39 2.67
C ALA A 63 -9.52 -3.05 2.34
N LEU A 64 -8.93 -2.27 1.43
CA LEU A 64 -9.51 -1.02 0.95
C LEU A 64 -10.80 -1.24 0.16
N ALA A 65 -10.91 -2.31 -0.63
CA ALA A 65 -12.10 -2.64 -1.41
C ALA A 65 -13.24 -3.19 -0.54
N LEU A 66 -12.92 -3.90 0.54
CA LEU A 66 -13.90 -4.45 1.49
C LEU A 66 -14.39 -3.41 2.52
N GLY A 67 -13.63 -2.35 2.73
CA GLY A 67 -13.91 -1.29 3.72
C GLY A 67 -14.32 0.06 3.13
N ALA A 68 -14.62 0.14 1.83
CA ALA A 68 -15.10 1.35 1.13
C ALA A 68 -16.63 1.42 1.03
#